data_AF-A0A2V7JQ24-F1
#
_entry.id   AF-A0A2V7JQ24-F1
#
_cell.length_a   1.000
_cell.length_b   1.000
_cell.length_c   1.000
_cell.angle_alpha   90.00
_cell.angle_beta   90.00
_cell.angle_gamma   90.00
#
_symmetry.space_group_name_H-M   'P 1'
#
loop_
_entity.id
_entity.type
_entity.pdbx_description
1 polymer ?
#
loop_
_entity_poly.entity_id
_entity_poly.type
_entity_poly.pdbx_seq_one_letter_code
_entity_poly.pdbx_strand_id
1 'polypeptide(L)'
;YEEMDRLVGDIVAAAPANAVIVLATALSQQPCLVYEDVGGKTFYRPRTFEPLVAFTGITGCQKVEPVMSEQFHLRFATDREAAAAAERLRALRIEGRQAMHVEHRGSDIFSGCKVFSPLGHEVLLEGGPKGTSISFFRLFYQVESLKSGMHHPDGILWMRVPGRVPTVHQGRVSLRDVAPTLLSTFGIEKPEYMSGRVLPVGASVGT
;
A
#
# COMPACT_ATOMS: atom_id res chain seq x y z
N TYR A 1 8.98 17.32 -11.70
CA TYR A 1 10.24 16.83 -11.10
C TYR A 1 11.20 17.99 -10.84
N GLU A 2 11.23 19.01 -11.70
CA GLU A 2 12.09 20.20 -11.59
C GLU A 2 12.01 20.90 -10.23
N GLU A 3 10.80 21.14 -9.70
CA GLU A 3 10.66 21.72 -8.36
C GLU A 3 11.21 20.84 -7.23
N MET A 4 11.13 19.52 -7.38
CA MET A 4 11.70 18.59 -6.39
C MET A 4 13.23 18.56 -6.49
N ASP A 5 13.78 18.65 -7.71
CA ASP A 5 15.23 18.75 -7.93
C ASP A 5 15.79 20.05 -7.36
N ARG A 6 15.11 21.18 -7.60
CA ARG A 6 15.42 22.48 -6.99
C ARG A 6 15.42 22.39 -5.46
N LEU A 7 14.39 21.77 -4.87
CA LEU A 7 14.30 21.56 -3.43
C LEU A 7 15.45 20.71 -2.88
N VAL A 8 15.86 19.64 -3.58
CA VAL A 8 17.03 18.85 -3.19
C VAL A 8 18.30 19.69 -3.24
N GLY A 9 18.47 20.52 -4.27
CA GLY A 9 19.57 21.48 -4.37
C GLY A 9 19.61 22.46 -3.19
N ASP A 10 18.47 23.05 -2.84
CA ASP A 10 18.33 23.97 -1.71
C ASP A 10 18.69 23.29 -0.37
N ILE A 11 18.25 22.04 -0.16
CA ILE A 11 18.60 21.23 1.02
C ILE A 11 20.12 20.98 1.06
N VAL A 12 20.72 20.60 -0.07
CA VAL A 12 22.16 20.34 -0.19
C VAL A 12 22.98 21.58 0.13
N ALA A 13 22.55 22.76 -0.33
CA ALA A 13 23.22 24.04 -0.13
C ALA A 13 23.09 24.57 1.31
N ALA A 14 21.92 24.38 1.94
CA ALA A 14 21.68 24.81 3.31
C ALA A 14 22.31 23.90 4.37
N ALA A 15 22.59 22.64 4.03
CA ALA A 15 23.11 21.66 4.97
C ALA A 15 24.58 21.94 5.36
N PRO A 16 24.94 21.85 6.66
CA PRO A 16 26.33 21.94 7.11
C PRO A 16 27.26 20.95 6.40
N ALA A 17 28.55 21.27 6.33
CA ALA A 17 29.56 20.44 5.68
C ALA A 17 29.68 19.02 6.29
N ASN A 18 29.37 18.89 7.58
CA ASN A 18 29.38 17.62 8.31
C ASN A 18 28.00 16.92 8.36
N ALA A 19 26.99 17.41 7.63
CA ALA A 19 25.68 16.79 7.59
C ALA A 19 25.63 15.60 6.61
N VAL A 20 25.04 14.50 7.06
CA VAL A 20 24.62 13.38 6.22
C VAL A 20 23.27 13.71 5.61
N ILE A 21 23.14 13.60 4.29
CA ILE A 21 21.87 13.76 3.59
C ILE A 21 21.49 12.42 2.97
N VAL A 22 20.23 12.02 3.13
CA VAL A 22 19.68 10.78 2.59
C VAL A 22 18.40 11.09 1.84
N LEU A 23 18.37 10.71 0.57
CA LEU A 23 17.14 10.68 -0.23
C LEU A 23 16.78 9.22 -0.46
N ALA A 24 15.66 8.78 0.08
CA ALA A 24 15.22 7.40 -0.04
C ALA A 24 13.71 7.32 -0.28
N THR A 25 13.29 6.43 -1.18
CA THR A 25 11.89 6.05 -1.35
C THR A 25 11.76 4.54 -1.29
N ALA A 26 10.69 4.04 -0.68
CA ALA A 26 10.41 2.60 -0.67
C ALA A 26 9.86 2.10 -2.03
N LEU A 27 9.14 2.97 -2.75
CA LEU A 27 8.51 2.71 -4.03
C LEU A 27 8.65 3.95 -4.93
N SER A 28 8.72 3.76 -6.24
CA SER A 28 8.60 4.85 -7.22
C SER A 28 7.20 4.86 -7.86
N GLN A 29 7.01 5.68 -8.89
CA GLN A 29 5.77 5.75 -9.65
C GLN A 29 6.02 5.38 -11.11
N GLN A 30 5.05 4.72 -11.73
CA GLN A 30 5.03 4.40 -13.16
C GLN A 30 3.61 4.60 -13.71
N PRO A 31 3.43 4.77 -15.02
CA PRO A 31 2.11 4.75 -15.64
C PRO A 31 1.35 3.46 -15.30
N CYS A 32 0.05 3.57 -14.99
CA CYS A 32 -0.81 2.43 -14.71
C CYS A 32 -1.46 1.91 -16.01
N LEU A 33 -0.72 1.08 -16.75
CA LEU A 33 -1.18 0.55 -18.05
C LEU A 33 -2.03 -0.73 -17.93
N VAL A 34 -2.11 -1.32 -16.73
CA VAL A 34 -2.73 -2.64 -16.48
C VAL A 34 -4.23 -2.68 -16.79
N TYR A 35 -4.89 -1.52 -16.87
CA TYR A 35 -6.35 -1.41 -17.02
C TYR A 35 -6.77 -0.63 -18.27
N GLU A 36 -5.86 -0.36 -19.23
CA GLU A 36 -6.19 0.45 -20.41
C GLU A 36 -7.30 -0.19 -21.26
N ASP A 37 -7.27 -1.52 -21.43
CA ASP A 37 -8.28 -2.26 -22.20
C ASP A 37 -9.70 -2.16 -21.62
N VAL A 38 -9.83 -1.74 -20.35
CA VAL A 38 -11.13 -1.55 -19.67
C VAL A 38 -11.43 -0.07 -19.39
N GLY A 39 -10.71 0.85 -20.01
CA GLY A 39 -10.90 2.30 -19.87
C GLY A 39 -10.20 2.93 -18.67
N GLY A 40 -9.21 2.24 -18.10
CA GLY A 40 -8.48 2.63 -16.89
C GLY A 40 -9.04 1.99 -15.61
N LYS A 41 -8.30 2.08 -14.51
CA LYS A 41 -8.74 1.52 -13.23
C LYS A 41 -9.79 2.44 -12.62
N THR A 42 -11.05 2.00 -12.59
CA THR A 42 -12.03 2.52 -11.61
C THR A 42 -11.88 1.74 -10.31
N PHE A 43 -12.28 2.31 -9.18
CA PHE A 43 -12.35 1.56 -7.93
C PHE A 43 -13.44 2.13 -7.05
N TYR A 44 -13.99 1.27 -6.21
CA TYR A 44 -15.14 1.58 -5.40
C TYR A 44 -14.79 1.43 -3.92
N ARG A 45 -15.21 2.40 -3.12
CA ARG A 45 -15.02 2.41 -1.67
C ARG A 45 -16.36 2.23 -0.98
N PRO A 46 -16.43 1.49 0.14
CA PRO A 46 -17.60 1.55 1.01
C PRO A 46 -17.86 3.02 1.39
N ARG A 47 -19.12 3.46 1.31
CA ARG A 47 -19.52 4.80 1.79
C ARG A 47 -19.25 4.92 3.27
N THR A 48 -19.71 3.91 4.01
CA THR A 48 -19.38 3.61 5.39
C THR A 48 -19.33 2.09 5.54
N PHE A 49 -18.70 1.57 6.59
CA PHE A 49 -18.48 0.13 6.73
C PHE A 49 -19.66 -0.59 7.37
N GLU A 50 -20.41 0.09 8.23
CA GLU A 50 -21.52 -0.47 9.00
C GLU A 50 -22.61 -1.05 8.09
N PRO A 51 -23.08 -0.35 7.03
CA PRO A 51 -24.09 -0.91 6.13
C PRO A 51 -23.58 -2.13 5.34
N LEU A 52 -22.29 -2.16 4.99
CA LEU A 52 -21.68 -3.30 4.31
C LEU A 52 -21.60 -4.52 5.24
N VAL A 53 -21.11 -4.32 6.46
CA VAL A 53 -21.05 -5.37 7.49
C VAL A 53 -22.45 -5.89 7.81
N ALA A 54 -23.43 -4.99 7.98
CA ALA A 54 -24.82 -5.36 8.21
C ALA A 54 -25.41 -6.16 7.04
N PHE A 55 -25.21 -5.70 5.80
CA PHE A 55 -25.71 -6.39 4.60
C PHE A 55 -25.14 -7.80 4.46
N THR A 56 -23.85 -8.01 4.74
CA THR A 56 -23.23 -9.34 4.70
C THR A 56 -23.72 -10.28 5.82
N GLY A 57 -24.40 -9.75 6.84
CA GLY A 57 -24.77 -10.48 8.04
C GLY A 57 -23.58 -10.88 8.91
N ILE A 58 -22.42 -10.23 8.75
CA ILE A 58 -21.24 -10.47 9.58
C ILE A 58 -21.54 -10.08 11.04
N THR A 59 -21.12 -10.95 11.96
CA THR A 59 -21.31 -10.81 13.40
C THR A 59 -19.95 -10.95 14.09
N GLY A 60 -19.76 -10.29 15.24
CA GLY A 60 -18.51 -10.39 16.01
C GLY A 60 -17.34 -9.57 15.45
N CYS A 61 -17.57 -8.73 14.44
CA CYS A 61 -16.56 -7.78 13.98
C CYS A 61 -16.37 -6.69 15.05
N GLN A 62 -15.17 -6.62 15.62
CA GLN A 62 -14.83 -5.68 16.68
C GLN A 62 -14.44 -4.31 16.12
N LYS A 63 -13.79 -4.31 14.95
CA LYS A 63 -13.27 -3.10 14.33
C LYS A 63 -13.13 -3.27 12.82
N VAL A 64 -13.40 -2.18 12.10
CA VAL A 64 -13.04 -2.04 10.69
C VAL A 64 -12.05 -0.89 10.53
N GLU A 65 -10.92 -1.14 9.88
CA GLU A 65 -9.83 -0.17 9.73
C GLU A 65 -9.52 0.06 8.25
N PRO A 66 -9.72 1.27 7.70
CA PRO A 66 -9.29 1.56 6.34
C PRO A 66 -7.76 1.49 6.23
N VAL A 67 -7.24 0.94 5.13
CA VAL A 67 -5.79 0.80 4.88
C VAL A 67 -5.36 1.67 3.72
N MET A 68 -6.01 1.48 2.57
CA MET A 68 -5.73 2.17 1.31
C MET A 68 -7.04 2.75 0.76
N SER A 69 -7.06 3.08 -0.53
CA SER A 69 -8.27 3.52 -1.22
C SER A 69 -9.41 2.50 -1.04
N GLU A 70 -9.40 1.37 -1.72
CA GLU A 70 -10.51 0.40 -1.72
C GLU A 70 -10.44 -0.67 -0.62
N GLN A 71 -9.35 -0.70 0.15
CA GLN A 71 -9.00 -1.81 1.04
C GLN A 71 -9.09 -1.43 2.52
N PHE A 72 -9.48 -2.41 3.33
CA PHE A 72 -9.71 -2.28 4.77
C PHE A 72 -9.46 -3.61 5.50
N HIS A 73 -9.14 -3.53 6.78
CA HIS A 73 -9.10 -4.66 7.68
C HIS A 73 -10.42 -4.81 8.44
N LEU A 74 -10.84 -6.06 8.67
CA LEU A 74 -11.83 -6.41 9.69
C LEU A 74 -11.14 -7.22 10.78
N ARG A 75 -11.35 -6.82 12.04
CA ARG A 75 -10.78 -7.45 13.24
C ARG A 75 -11.86 -8.23 13.99
N PHE A 76 -11.53 -9.43 14.46
CA PHE A 76 -12.41 -10.31 15.23
C PHE A 76 -11.73 -10.77 16.51
N ALA A 77 -12.50 -11.33 17.45
CA ALA A 77 -11.92 -11.92 18.66
C ALA A 77 -11.21 -13.24 18.36
N THR A 78 -11.69 -13.98 17.36
CA THR A 78 -11.20 -15.34 17.05
C THR A 78 -11.04 -15.58 15.55
N ASP A 79 -10.15 -16.50 15.22
CA ASP A 79 -9.97 -17.01 13.84
C ASP A 79 -11.25 -17.63 13.28
N ARG A 80 -12.05 -18.30 14.11
CA ARG A 80 -13.32 -18.90 13.69
C ARG A 80 -14.33 -17.87 13.22
N GLU A 81 -14.47 -16.76 13.94
CA GLU A 81 -15.36 -15.67 13.54
C GLU A 81 -14.88 -14.99 12.25
N ALA A 82 -13.57 -14.74 12.15
CA ALA A 82 -12.94 -14.20 10.95
C ALA A 82 -13.14 -15.13 9.74
N ALA A 83 -12.98 -16.45 9.90
CA ALA A 83 -13.22 -17.42 8.84
C ALA A 83 -14.68 -17.38 8.34
N ALA A 84 -15.65 -17.35 9.25
CA ALA A 84 -17.07 -17.27 8.89
C ALA A 84 -17.41 -15.95 8.17
N ALA A 85 -16.81 -14.84 8.60
CA ALA A 85 -16.97 -13.55 7.94
C ALA A 85 -16.28 -13.51 6.56
N ALA A 86 -15.12 -14.15 6.41
CA ALA A 86 -14.40 -14.25 5.15
C ALA A 86 -15.24 -14.98 4.09
N GLU A 87 -15.92 -16.08 4.46
CA GLU A 87 -16.83 -16.80 3.56
C GLU A 87 -17.99 -15.92 3.09
N ARG A 88 -18.59 -15.13 4.00
CA ARG A 88 -19.65 -14.17 3.63
C ARG A 88 -19.17 -13.12 2.64
N LEU A 89 -17.96 -12.58 2.82
CA LEU A 89 -17.36 -11.63 1.87
C LEU A 89 -17.02 -12.29 0.53
N ARG A 90 -16.52 -13.54 0.53
CA ARG A 90 -16.22 -14.30 -0.70
C ARG A 90 -17.47 -14.65 -1.50
N ALA A 91 -18.61 -14.82 -0.82
CA ALA A 91 -19.89 -15.11 -1.44
C ALA A 91 -20.49 -13.91 -2.20
N LEU A 92 -20.04 -12.68 -1.92
CA LEU A 92 -20.60 -11.50 -2.56
C LEU A 92 -20.31 -11.46 -4.07
N ARG A 93 -21.35 -11.23 -4.87
CA ARG A 93 -21.28 -11.20 -6.34
C ARG A 93 -21.85 -9.93 -6.94
N ILE A 94 -21.30 -9.54 -8.09
CA ILE A 94 -21.85 -8.54 -9.01
C ILE A 94 -21.82 -9.19 -10.39
N GLU A 95 -22.99 -9.35 -11.01
CA GLU A 95 -23.11 -9.95 -12.36
C GLU A 95 -22.39 -11.32 -12.45
N GLY A 96 -22.58 -12.16 -11.43
CA GLY A 96 -21.93 -13.49 -11.31
C GLY A 96 -20.45 -13.50 -10.92
N ARG A 97 -19.76 -12.34 -10.92
CA ARG A 97 -18.34 -12.21 -10.57
C ARG A 97 -18.17 -11.88 -9.09
N GLN A 98 -17.09 -12.38 -8.47
CA GLN A 98 -16.78 -12.07 -7.06
C GLN A 98 -16.53 -10.57 -6.87
N ALA A 99 -17.26 -9.95 -5.94
CA ALA A 99 -17.22 -8.51 -5.71
C ALA A 99 -16.11 -8.06 -4.75
N MET A 100 -15.65 -8.94 -3.86
CA MET A 100 -14.66 -8.63 -2.82
C MET A 100 -13.36 -9.41 -2.97
N HIS A 101 -12.22 -8.74 -2.78
CA HIS A 101 -10.95 -9.38 -2.42
C HIS A 101 -11.01 -9.80 -0.96
N VAL A 102 -10.49 -10.97 -0.60
CA VAL A 102 -10.53 -11.48 0.78
C VAL A 102 -9.27 -12.29 1.08
N GLU A 103 -8.42 -11.74 1.93
CA GLU A 103 -7.30 -12.44 2.58
C GLU A 103 -7.61 -12.61 4.06
N HIS A 104 -7.64 -13.84 4.55
CA HIS A 104 -7.92 -14.17 5.95
C HIS A 104 -6.65 -14.73 6.60
N ARG A 105 -6.27 -14.19 7.76
CA ARG A 105 -5.11 -14.63 8.55
C ARG A 105 -5.43 -14.51 10.04
N GLY A 106 -5.66 -15.65 10.71
CA GLY A 106 -6.02 -15.64 12.13
C GLY A 106 -7.30 -14.84 12.37
N SER A 107 -7.32 -14.00 13.39
CA SER A 107 -8.47 -13.15 13.72
C SER A 107 -8.66 -11.92 12.79
N ASP A 108 -7.90 -11.82 11.69
CA ASP A 108 -7.87 -10.67 10.80
C ASP A 108 -8.28 -11.01 9.36
N ILE A 109 -9.04 -10.12 8.75
CA ILE A 109 -9.35 -10.15 7.32
C ILE A 109 -8.85 -8.87 6.68
N PHE A 110 -8.09 -8.98 5.60
CA PHE A 110 -7.82 -7.89 4.67
C PHE A 110 -8.75 -8.02 3.46
N SER A 111 -9.57 -7.01 3.23
CA SER A 111 -10.65 -7.03 2.22
C SER A 111 -10.73 -5.72 1.45
N GLY A 112 -11.42 -5.73 0.32
CA GLY A 112 -11.69 -4.55 -0.49
C GLY A 112 -12.56 -4.88 -1.69
N CYS A 113 -13.19 -3.87 -2.29
CA CYS A 113 -13.89 -4.09 -3.57
C CYS A 113 -12.87 -4.45 -4.65
N LYS A 114 -13.04 -5.58 -5.34
CA LYS A 114 -12.15 -6.04 -6.42
C LYS A 114 -12.68 -5.76 -7.82
N VAL A 115 -13.71 -4.92 -7.93
CA VAL A 115 -14.25 -4.47 -9.21
C VAL A 115 -13.50 -3.24 -9.67
N PHE A 116 -12.87 -3.34 -10.84
CA PHE A 116 -12.05 -2.27 -11.42
C PHE A 116 -12.54 -1.74 -12.77
N SER A 117 -13.76 -2.11 -13.15
CA SER A 117 -14.44 -1.64 -14.36
C SER A 117 -15.62 -0.75 -14.01
N PRO A 118 -16.05 0.14 -14.91
CA PRO A 118 -17.28 0.90 -14.75
C PRO A 118 -18.49 -0.02 -14.50
N LEU A 119 -19.38 0.41 -13.63
CA LEU A 119 -20.62 -0.31 -13.29
C LEU A 119 -21.84 0.56 -13.62
N GLY A 120 -22.91 -0.07 -14.11
CA GLY A 120 -24.19 0.61 -14.32
C GLY A 120 -24.86 1.00 -13.00
N HIS A 121 -25.59 2.12 -12.98
CA HIS A 121 -26.19 2.68 -11.76
C HIS A 121 -27.16 1.75 -11.01
N GLU A 122 -27.79 0.83 -11.74
CA GLU A 122 -28.77 -0.13 -11.18
C GLU A 122 -28.14 -1.47 -10.77
N VAL A 123 -26.81 -1.58 -10.79
CA VAL A 123 -26.15 -2.85 -10.47
C VAL A 123 -26.40 -3.27 -9.02
N LEU A 124 -26.64 -4.57 -8.83
CA LEU A 124 -26.90 -5.17 -7.53
C LEU A 124 -25.65 -5.87 -7.00
N LEU A 125 -25.43 -5.73 -5.69
CA LEU A 125 -24.57 -6.60 -4.92
C LEU A 125 -25.41 -7.76 -4.39
N GLU A 126 -25.09 -8.97 -4.83
CA GLU A 126 -25.75 -10.21 -4.49
C GLU A 126 -24.96 -10.96 -3.40
N GLY A 127 -25.60 -11.95 -2.77
CA GLY A 127 -24.95 -12.83 -1.79
C GLY A 127 -25.17 -12.42 -0.33
N GLY A 128 -26.15 -11.55 -0.07
CA GLY A 128 -26.60 -11.27 1.29
C GLY A 128 -27.31 -12.47 1.94
N PRO A 129 -27.56 -12.43 3.26
CA PRO A 129 -28.28 -13.47 3.99
C PRO A 129 -29.58 -13.85 3.29
N LYS A 130 -29.86 -15.16 3.21
CA LYS A 130 -31.04 -15.73 2.53
C LYS A 130 -31.15 -15.36 1.04
N GLY A 131 -30.04 -15.08 0.37
CA GLY A 131 -30.02 -14.75 -1.06
C GLY A 131 -30.47 -13.33 -1.37
N THR A 132 -30.44 -12.43 -0.38
CA THR A 132 -30.79 -11.03 -0.57
C THR A 132 -29.77 -10.30 -1.43
N SER A 133 -30.25 -9.24 -2.09
CA SER A 133 -29.44 -8.35 -2.92
C SER A 133 -29.73 -6.89 -2.56
N ILE A 134 -28.78 -6.00 -2.79
CA ILE A 134 -28.90 -4.56 -2.54
C ILE A 134 -28.28 -3.78 -3.68
N SER A 135 -28.81 -2.59 -3.99
CA SER A 135 -28.14 -1.66 -4.92
C SER A 135 -26.69 -1.43 -4.47
N PHE A 136 -25.74 -1.71 -5.36
CA PHE A 136 -24.32 -1.59 -5.06
C PHE A 136 -23.97 -0.17 -4.60
N PHE A 137 -24.52 0.84 -5.28
CA PHE A 137 -24.27 2.24 -5.00
C PHE A 137 -24.90 2.76 -3.70
N ARG A 138 -25.73 1.96 -3.01
CA ARG A 138 -26.13 2.23 -1.62
C ARG A 138 -24.99 1.95 -0.64
N LEU A 139 -24.15 0.97 -0.93
CA LEU A 139 -23.05 0.55 -0.06
C LEU A 139 -21.71 1.16 -0.49
N PHE A 140 -21.50 1.31 -1.78
CA PHE A 140 -20.25 1.79 -2.35
C PHE A 140 -20.44 3.10 -3.12
N TYR A 141 -19.35 3.84 -3.28
CA TYR A 141 -19.26 4.92 -4.24
C TYR A 141 -18.03 4.71 -5.11
N GLN A 142 -18.12 5.15 -6.37
CA GLN A 142 -16.97 5.21 -7.24
C GLN A 142 -16.09 6.38 -6.79
N VAL A 143 -14.80 6.12 -6.61
CA VAL A 143 -13.85 7.20 -6.34
C VAL A 143 -13.61 7.97 -7.63
N GLU A 144 -13.70 9.29 -7.55
CA GLU A 144 -13.46 10.17 -8.68
C GLU A 144 -12.02 10.03 -9.19
N SER A 145 -11.84 10.24 -10.49
CA SER A 145 -10.60 10.07 -11.27
C SER A 145 -10.21 8.64 -11.65
N LEU A 146 -9.72 8.50 -12.88
CA LEU A 146 -9.08 7.28 -13.36
C LEU A 146 -7.67 7.20 -12.78
N LYS A 147 -7.28 6.03 -12.27
CA LYS A 147 -5.91 5.82 -11.78
C LYS A 147 -4.93 5.86 -12.96
N SER A 148 -4.15 6.93 -13.07
CA SER A 148 -3.13 7.10 -14.11
C SER A 148 -1.75 6.60 -13.70
N GLY A 149 -1.44 6.57 -12.39
CA GLY A 149 -0.15 6.12 -11.85
C GLY A 149 -0.28 4.93 -10.92
N MET A 150 0.73 4.07 -10.89
CA MET A 150 0.87 2.98 -9.93
C MET A 150 2.29 2.90 -9.37
N HIS A 151 2.44 2.18 -8.27
CA HIS A 151 3.76 1.96 -7.69
C HIS A 151 4.64 1.16 -8.63
N HIS A 152 5.84 1.69 -8.88
CA HIS A 152 6.96 0.91 -9.38
C HIS A 152 7.65 0.27 -8.17
N PRO A 153 7.99 -1.03 -8.20
CA PRO A 153 8.53 -1.74 -7.03
C PRO A 153 9.91 -1.23 -6.62
N ASP A 154 10.68 -0.68 -7.54
CA ASP A 154 11.96 -0.05 -7.22
C ASP A 154 11.76 1.40 -6.76
N GLY A 155 12.31 1.73 -5.59
CA GLY A 155 12.50 3.10 -5.13
C GLY A 155 13.88 3.66 -5.49
N ILE A 156 14.30 4.69 -4.74
CA ILE A 156 15.64 5.27 -4.84
C ILE A 156 16.33 5.24 -3.49
N LEU A 157 17.67 5.16 -3.50
CA LEU A 157 18.52 5.42 -2.35
C LEU A 157 19.72 6.22 -2.82
N TRP A 158 19.90 7.41 -2.26
CA TRP A 158 21.06 8.27 -2.45
C TRP A 158 21.50 8.82 -1.11
N MET A 159 22.81 8.84 -0.88
CA MET A 159 23.40 9.29 0.38
C MET A 159 24.59 10.20 0.11
N ARG A 160 24.60 11.38 0.71
CA ARG A 160 25.77 12.24 0.86
C ARG A 160 26.31 12.05 2.27
N VAL A 161 27.49 11.46 2.39
CA VAL A 161 28.19 11.29 3.67
C VAL A 161 29.49 12.10 3.65
N PRO A 162 29.70 13.03 4.59
CA PRO A 162 30.93 13.82 4.67
C PRO A 162 32.19 12.94 4.75
N GLY A 163 33.26 13.36 4.06
CA GLY A 163 34.54 12.64 4.07
C GLY A 163 34.53 11.31 3.30
N ARG A 164 33.50 11.06 2.49
CA ARG A 164 33.42 9.88 1.61
C ARG A 164 33.54 10.27 0.15
N VAL A 165 34.21 9.42 -0.63
CA VAL A 165 34.29 9.56 -2.08
C VAL A 165 32.94 9.17 -2.71
N PRO A 166 32.31 10.04 -3.52
CA PRO A 166 31.09 9.70 -4.24
C PRO A 166 31.27 8.44 -5.08
N THR A 167 30.41 7.45 -4.86
CA THR A 167 30.48 6.15 -5.55
C THR A 167 29.10 5.79 -6.09
N VAL A 168 29.03 5.38 -7.35
CA VAL A 168 27.80 4.88 -7.98
C VAL A 168 27.81 3.36 -7.93
N HIS A 169 26.75 2.76 -7.40
CA HIS A 169 26.56 1.33 -7.36
C HIS A 169 25.52 0.91 -8.40
N GLN A 170 25.88 0.00 -9.31
CA GLN A 170 25.01 -0.41 -10.43
C GLN A 170 23.90 -1.40 -10.05
N GLY A 171 23.93 -1.95 -8.83
CA GLY A 171 22.99 -2.96 -8.36
C GLY A 171 21.84 -2.39 -7.53
N ARG A 172 20.68 -3.05 -7.57
CA ARG A 172 19.58 -2.79 -6.63
C ARG A 172 19.96 -3.27 -5.23
N VAL A 173 19.44 -2.58 -4.23
CA VAL A 173 19.63 -2.93 -2.82
C VAL A 173 18.29 -3.28 -2.17
N SER A 174 18.33 -4.08 -1.11
CA SER A 174 17.12 -4.40 -0.36
C SER A 174 16.68 -3.21 0.48
N LEU A 175 15.37 -2.95 0.56
CA LEU A 175 14.81 -1.99 1.51
C LEU A 175 15.24 -2.29 2.96
N ARG A 176 15.46 -3.57 3.28
CA ARG A 176 15.92 -4.00 4.60
C ARG A 176 17.34 -3.55 4.93
N ASP A 177 18.15 -3.22 3.93
CA ASP A 177 19.55 -2.79 4.11
C ASP A 177 19.66 -1.30 4.48
N VAL A 178 18.61 -0.51 4.27
CA VAL A 178 18.61 0.95 4.50
C VAL A 178 18.83 1.28 5.98
N ALA A 179 17.98 0.78 6.88
CA ALA A 179 18.08 1.10 8.31
C ALA A 179 19.42 0.67 8.93
N PRO A 180 19.93 -0.56 8.71
CA PRO A 180 21.29 -0.94 9.12
C PRO A 180 22.38 0.00 8.65
N THR A 181 22.31 0.45 7.39
CA THR A 181 23.29 1.36 6.79
C THR A 181 23.27 2.73 7.46
N LEU A 182 22.09 3.26 7.75
CA LEU A 182 21.95 4.54 8.47
C LEU A 182 22.51 4.44 9.88
N LEU A 183 22.13 3.41 10.65
CA LEU A 183 22.66 3.20 12.00
C LEU A 183 24.18 3.14 12.01
N SER A 184 24.77 2.34 11.12
CA SER A 184 26.22 2.23 10.99
C SER A 184 26.88 3.55 10.60
N THR A 185 26.24 4.38 9.77
CA THR A 185 26.76 5.71 9.37
C THR A 185 26.88 6.66 10.57
N PHE A 186 26.01 6.51 11.58
CA PHE A 186 26.04 7.29 12.82
C PHE A 186 26.77 6.58 13.97
N GLY A 187 27.43 5.44 13.71
CA GLY A 187 28.12 4.67 14.76
C GLY A 187 27.18 3.98 15.74
N ILE A 188 25.92 3.78 15.38
CA ILE A 188 24.91 3.09 16.19
C ILE A 188 24.89 1.62 15.80
N GLU A 189 24.91 0.73 16.79
CA GLU A 189 24.83 -0.70 16.56
C GLU A 189 23.46 -1.11 16.00
N LYS A 190 23.47 -2.03 15.03
CA LYS A 190 22.25 -2.58 14.42
C LYS A 190 21.58 -3.57 15.40
N PRO A 191 20.30 -3.42 15.75
CA PRO A 191 19.57 -4.41 16.53
C PRO A 191 19.55 -5.80 15.88
N GLU A 192 19.58 -6.86 16.70
CA GLU A 192 19.65 -8.26 16.22
C GLU A 192 18.50 -8.67 15.30
N TYR A 193 17.29 -8.15 15.55
CA TYR A 193 16.10 -8.47 14.75
C TYR A 193 16.16 -7.91 13.31
N MET A 194 17.05 -6.95 13.02
CA MET A 194 17.21 -6.42 11.68
C MET A 194 18.01 -7.39 10.82
N SER A 195 17.36 -8.03 9.85
CA SER A 195 18.00 -9.01 8.95
C SER A 195 18.79 -8.40 7.79
N GLY A 196 18.68 -7.08 7.56
CA GLY A 196 19.42 -6.40 6.51
C GLY A 196 20.93 -6.29 6.80
N ARG A 197 21.69 -6.08 5.73
CA ARG A 197 23.14 -5.83 5.79
C ARG A 197 23.44 -4.34 5.71
N VAL A 198 24.63 -3.96 6.16
CA VAL A 198 25.17 -2.62 5.95
C VAL A 198 25.72 -2.52 4.53
N LEU A 199 25.27 -1.52 3.78
CA LEU A 199 25.75 -1.24 2.43
C LEU A 199 27.11 -0.52 2.49
N PRO A 200 27.98 -0.68 1.48
CA PRO A 200 29.20 0.12 1.37
C PRO A 200 28.84 1.59 1.13
N VAL A 201 29.33 2.49 1.99
CA VAL A 201 29.08 3.94 1.89
C VAL A 201 30.36 4.69 1.54
N GLY A 202 30.84 4.47 0.31
CA GLY A 202 32.03 5.12 -0.27
C GLY A 202 33.36 4.84 0.47
N ALA A 203 34.47 4.95 -0.23
CA ALA A 203 35.78 4.94 0.43
C ALA A 203 35.94 6.21 1.29
N SER A 204 36.64 6.10 2.43
CA SER A 204 37.10 7.30 3.14
C SER A 204 38.01 8.09 2.21
N VAL A 205 37.86 9.42 2.19
CA VAL A 205 38.89 10.28 1.60
C VAL A 205 40.16 10.08 2.45
N GLY A 206 41.21 9.50 1.86
CA GLY A 206 42.49 9.35 2.54
C GLY A 206 43.00 10.73 2.98
N THR A 207 43.46 10.81 4.23
CA THR A 207 44.12 11.99 4.79
C THR A 207 45.45 12.24 4.11
#